data_AF-A0A0B1XR12-F1
#
_entry.id   AF-A0A0B1XR12-F1
#
_cell.length_a   1.000
_cell.length_b   1.000
_cell.length_c   1.000
_cell.angle_alpha   90.00
_cell.angle_beta   90.00
_cell.angle_gamma   90.00
#
_symmetry.space_group_name_H-M   'P 1'
#
loop_
_entity.id
_entity.type
_entity.pdbx_description
1 polymer ?
#
loop_
_entity_poly.entity_id
_entity_poly.type
_entity_poly.pdbx_seq_one_letter_code
_entity_poly.pdbx_strand_id
1 'polypeptide(L)'
;MLLDAYDIKLLRLLQENSKLSQRQLSEAVNLSPSAVNRRIAALEASGVITSTVCVVEPTAVGRPITILVEVKLESERLDLLDEVRNRFNNCPQVQQVYYVTGDFDFMLIVNVKDMTEYEQLTRELFFVSGNIKAFKTYVAMQRSKVSLTVPLEL
;
A
#
# COMPACT_ATOMS: atom_id res chain seq x y z
N MET A 1 1.10 2.89 21.85
CA MET A 1 2.43 2.88 22.52
C MET A 1 3.15 4.17 22.13
N LEU A 2 3.83 4.84 23.06
CA LEU A 2 4.71 5.96 22.71
C LEU A 2 6.05 5.36 22.24
N LEU A 3 6.51 5.74 21.05
CA LEU A 3 7.77 5.24 20.48
C LEU A 3 8.96 5.96 21.08
N ASP A 4 9.98 5.22 21.51
CA ASP A 4 11.25 5.79 21.92
C ASP A 4 12.31 5.71 20.80
N ALA A 5 13.49 6.27 21.04
CA ALA A 5 14.57 6.32 20.06
C ALA A 5 15.06 4.92 19.61
N TYR A 6 14.95 3.90 20.48
CA TYR A 6 15.31 2.53 20.10
C TYR A 6 14.25 1.92 19.18
N ASP A 7 12.97 2.17 19.46
CA ASP A 7 11.88 1.72 18.61
C ASP A 7 11.97 2.33 17.21
N ILE A 8 12.22 3.65 17.13
CA ILE A 8 12.44 4.34 15.85
C ILE A 8 13.64 3.76 15.09
N LYS A 9 14.75 3.50 15.79
CA LYS A 9 15.94 2.90 15.15
C LYS A 9 15.68 1.48 14.65
N LEU A 10 14.94 0.66 15.42
CA LEU A 10 14.52 -0.67 14.99
C LEU A 10 13.61 -0.59 13.76
N LEU A 11 12.62 0.30 13.75
CA LEU A 11 11.73 0.49 12.61
C LEU A 11 12.49 0.93 11.36
N ARG A 12 13.48 1.83 11.47
CA ARG A 12 14.35 2.20 10.33
C ARG A 12 15.02 0.97 9.73
N LEU A 13 15.66 0.14 10.56
CA LEU A 13 16.35 -1.08 10.11
C LEU A 13 15.39 -2.10 9.49
N LEU A 14 14.21 -2.29 10.10
CA LEU A 14 13.22 -3.27 9.65
C LEU A 14 12.50 -2.85 8.36
N GLN A 15 12.26 -1.55 8.17
CA GLN A 15 11.71 -1.02 6.91
C GLN A 15 12.68 -1.22 5.73
N GLU A 16 13.98 -1.23 5.98
CA GLU A 16 15.01 -1.49 4.97
C GLU A 16 15.22 -2.99 4.73
N ASN A 17 15.32 -3.77 5.81
CA ASN A 17 15.54 -5.21 5.74
C ASN A 17 14.95 -5.94 6.95
N SER A 18 13.74 -6.49 6.76
CA SER A 18 13.05 -7.30 7.78
C SER A 18 13.69 -8.67 8.04
N LYS A 19 14.69 -9.09 7.24
CA LYS A 19 15.41 -10.37 7.42
C LYS A 19 16.63 -10.25 8.34
N LEU A 20 16.92 -9.07 8.90
CA LEU A 20 18.00 -8.92 9.86
C LEU A 20 17.79 -9.83 11.07
N SER A 21 18.83 -10.57 11.44
CA SER A 21 18.78 -11.43 12.62
C SER A 21 18.63 -10.60 13.90
N GLN A 22 18.06 -11.20 14.95
CA GLN A 22 18.00 -10.56 16.27
C GLN A 22 19.35 -10.09 16.78
N ARG A 23 20.42 -10.84 16.47
CA ARG A 23 21.79 -10.44 16.82
C ARG A 23 22.21 -9.16 16.10
N GLN A 24 22.00 -9.08 14.78
CA GLN A 24 22.32 -7.87 14.00
C GLN A 24 21.53 -6.66 14.49
N LEU A 25 20.23 -6.82 14.78
CA LEU A 25 19.40 -5.75 15.32
C LEU A 25 19.89 -5.31 16.72
N SER A 26 20.18 -6.28 17.60
CA SER A 26 20.72 -6.07 18.96
C SER A 26 22.03 -5.28 18.95
N GLU A 27 22.98 -5.67 18.10
CA GLU A 27 24.26 -4.97 17.91
C GLU A 27 24.03 -3.56 17.36
N ALA A 28 23.16 -3.40 16.36
CA ALA A 28 22.89 -2.11 15.73
C ALA A 28 22.22 -1.11 16.68
N VAL A 29 21.33 -1.55 17.58
CA VAL A 29 20.62 -0.66 18.51
C VAL A 29 21.20 -0.63 19.93
N ASN A 30 22.28 -1.37 20.20
CA ASN A 30 22.94 -1.47 21.50
C ASN A 30 21.97 -1.89 22.64
N LEU A 31 21.19 -2.93 22.38
CA LEU A 31 20.27 -3.55 23.35
C LEU A 31 20.53 -5.06 23.41
N SER A 32 20.12 -5.72 24.50
CA SER A 32 20.15 -7.19 24.54
C SER A 32 19.18 -7.80 23.51
N PRO A 33 19.44 -9.02 22.99
CA PRO A 33 18.51 -9.69 22.08
C PRO A 33 17.09 -9.85 22.65
N SER A 34 16.97 -10.09 23.96
CA SER A 34 15.68 -10.20 24.65
C SER A 34 14.92 -8.86 24.73
N ALA A 35 15.63 -7.73 24.84
CA ALA A 35 15.02 -6.41 24.80
C ALA A 35 14.52 -6.07 23.38
N VAL A 36 15.30 -6.36 22.35
CA VAL A 36 14.88 -6.18 20.94
C VAL A 36 13.65 -7.00 20.62
N ASN A 37 13.63 -8.29 21.00
CA ASN A 37 12.49 -9.18 20.75
C ASN A 37 11.20 -8.62 21.36
N ARG A 38 11.23 -8.23 22.65
CA ARG A 38 10.07 -7.64 23.33
C ARG A 38 9.56 -6.37 22.67
N ARG A 39 10.47 -5.52 22.17
CA ARG A 39 10.11 -4.28 21.48
C ARG A 39 9.44 -4.55 20.14
N ILE A 40 10.00 -5.42 19.32
CA ILE A 40 9.40 -5.81 18.03
C ILE A 40 7.99 -6.39 18.26
N ALA A 41 7.85 -7.32 19.21
CA ALA A 41 6.55 -7.88 19.55
C ALA A 41 5.54 -6.81 20.01
N ALA A 42 5.98 -5.80 20.77
CA ALA A 42 5.12 -4.69 21.17
C ALA A 42 4.74 -3.77 20.00
N LEU A 43 5.66 -3.53 19.06
CA LEU A 43 5.40 -2.76 17.84
C LEU A 43 4.39 -3.46 16.93
N GLU A 44 4.49 -4.78 16.79
CA GLU A 44 3.51 -5.60 16.07
C GLU A 44 2.15 -5.62 16.79
N ALA A 45 2.14 -5.91 18.10
CA ALA A 45 0.91 -5.99 18.88
C ALA A 45 0.15 -4.66 18.96
N SER A 46 0.86 -3.53 18.87
CA SER A 46 0.25 -2.19 18.85
C SER A 46 -0.13 -1.69 17.45
N GLY A 47 0.13 -2.47 16.40
CA GLY A 47 -0.19 -2.10 15.02
C GLY A 47 0.75 -1.07 14.40
N VAL A 48 1.86 -0.73 15.05
CA VAL A 48 2.89 0.15 14.47
C VAL A 48 3.58 -0.58 13.31
N ILE A 49 3.90 -1.86 13.49
CA ILE A 49 4.23 -2.75 12.39
C ILE A 49 2.92 -3.42 11.94
N THR A 50 2.41 -3.00 10.79
CA THR A 50 1.14 -3.51 10.26
C THR A 50 1.29 -4.82 9.49
N SER A 51 2.47 -5.06 8.89
CA SER A 51 2.77 -6.29 8.16
C SER A 51 4.27 -6.45 7.91
N THR A 52 4.71 -7.69 7.69
CA THR A 52 6.03 -8.03 7.16
C THR A 52 5.83 -8.81 5.86
N VAL A 53 6.22 -8.22 4.73
CA VAL A 53 5.93 -8.76 3.39
C VAL A 53 7.18 -8.78 2.49
N CYS A 54 7.17 -9.67 1.50
CA CYS A 54 8.12 -9.62 0.39
C CYS A 54 7.60 -8.64 -0.67
N VAL A 55 8.40 -7.63 -1.01
CA VAL A 55 8.11 -6.70 -2.13
C VAL A 55 8.57 -7.33 -3.43
N VAL A 56 7.64 -7.52 -4.37
CA VAL A 56 7.88 -8.20 -5.66
C VAL A 56 7.90 -7.18 -6.79
N GLU A 57 8.86 -7.30 -7.71
CA GLU A 57 8.91 -6.48 -8.92
C GLU A 57 7.80 -6.90 -9.90
N PRO A 58 6.79 -6.04 -10.18
CA PRO A 58 5.64 -6.39 -11.01
C PRO A 58 6.01 -6.90 -12.41
N THR A 59 7.01 -6.31 -13.04
CA THR A 59 7.46 -6.71 -14.38
C THR A 59 7.98 -8.15 -14.41
N ALA A 60 8.69 -8.56 -13.36
CA ALA A 60 9.27 -9.90 -13.24
C ALA A 60 8.20 -10.99 -13.08
N VAL A 61 6.97 -10.62 -12.71
CA VAL A 61 5.82 -11.52 -12.56
C VAL A 61 4.71 -11.26 -13.59
N GLY A 62 5.05 -10.64 -14.72
CA GLY A 62 4.14 -10.49 -15.85
C GLY A 62 3.08 -9.39 -15.68
N ARG A 63 3.32 -8.39 -14.81
CA ARG A 63 2.47 -7.20 -14.64
C ARG A 63 3.26 -5.91 -14.93
N PRO A 64 3.72 -5.68 -16.17
CA PRO A 64 4.63 -4.58 -16.49
C PRO A 64 3.96 -3.21 -16.50
N ILE A 65 2.63 -3.13 -16.64
CA ILE A 65 1.92 -1.86 -16.79
C ILE A 65 1.40 -1.42 -15.43
N THR A 66 1.74 -0.19 -15.03
CA THR A 66 1.16 0.48 -13.86
C THR A 66 0.26 1.61 -14.32
N ILE A 67 -0.96 1.63 -13.80
CA ILE A 67 -2.01 2.57 -14.19
C ILE A 67 -2.48 3.30 -12.94
N LEU A 68 -2.56 4.62 -13.03
CA LEU A 68 -3.20 5.48 -12.04
C LEU A 68 -4.59 5.82 -12.53
N VAL A 69 -5.60 5.68 -11.66
CA VAL A 69 -6.99 5.97 -12.03
C VAL A 69 -7.61 6.93 -11.03
N GLU A 70 -8.02 8.10 -11.53
CA GLU A 70 -8.92 9.01 -10.84
C GLU A 70 -10.35 8.50 -11.00
N VAL A 71 -11.11 8.36 -9.92
CA VAL A 71 -12.52 7.93 -9.95
C VAL A 71 -13.39 8.97 -9.27
N LYS A 72 -14.43 9.41 -9.97
CA LYS A 72 -15.47 10.30 -9.48
C LYS A 72 -16.77 9.54 -9.32
N LEU A 73 -17.41 9.67 -8.17
CA LEU A 73 -18.69 9.07 -7.86
C LEU A 73 -19.85 9.96 -8.33
N GLU A 74 -21.01 9.34 -8.54
CA GLU A 74 -22.25 10.10 -8.76
C GLU A 74 -22.84 10.58 -7.43
N SER A 75 -22.71 9.76 -6.37
CA SER A 75 -23.19 10.04 -5.03
C SER A 75 -22.16 9.62 -3.97
N GLU A 76 -21.89 10.52 -3.03
CA GLU A 76 -21.01 10.30 -1.88
C GLU A 76 -21.77 9.75 -0.65
N ARG A 77 -23.00 9.25 -0.84
CA ARG A 77 -23.75 8.58 0.23
C ARG A 77 -22.91 7.41 0.76
N LEU A 78 -22.73 7.34 2.08
CA LEU A 78 -21.74 6.47 2.74
C LEU A 78 -21.84 5.00 2.33
N ASP A 79 -23.04 4.44 2.19
CA ASP A 79 -23.28 3.08 1.75
C ASP A 79 -22.79 2.82 0.32
N LEU A 80 -23.01 3.78 -0.60
CA LEU A 80 -22.58 3.68 -1.99
C LEU A 80 -21.06 3.91 -2.13
N LEU A 81 -20.50 4.80 -1.32
CA LEU A 81 -19.06 5.00 -1.23
C LEU A 81 -18.36 3.73 -0.72
N ASP A 82 -18.87 3.13 0.35
CA ASP A 82 -18.34 1.91 0.94
C ASP A 82 -18.44 0.72 -0.02
N GLU A 83 -19.55 0.59 -0.77
CA GLU A 83 -19.69 -0.43 -1.82
C GLU A 83 -18.58 -0.31 -2.86
N VAL A 84 -18.35 0.89 -3.39
CA VAL A 84 -17.33 1.15 -4.40
C VAL A 84 -15.93 0.90 -3.84
N ARG A 85 -15.64 1.38 -2.63
CA ARG A 85 -14.36 1.15 -1.95
C ARG A 85 -14.08 -0.34 -1.76
N ASN A 86 -15.07 -1.10 -1.30
CA ASN A 86 -14.93 -2.54 -1.07
C ASN A 86 -14.67 -3.28 -2.38
N ARG A 87 -15.34 -2.88 -3.47
CA ARG A 87 -15.07 -3.45 -4.80
C ARG A 87 -13.61 -3.23 -5.23
N PHE A 88 -13.05 -2.05 -5.01
CA PHE A 88 -11.65 -1.78 -5.32
C PHE A 88 -10.69 -2.58 -4.43
N ASN A 89 -10.94 -2.62 -3.11
CA ASN A 89 -10.11 -3.37 -2.16
C ASN A 89 -10.11 -4.88 -2.44
N ASN A 90 -11.20 -5.42 -3.00
CA ASN A 90 -11.32 -6.84 -3.32
C ASN A 90 -10.74 -7.20 -4.70
N CYS A 91 -10.30 -6.23 -5.49
CA CYS A 91 -9.71 -6.48 -6.80
C CYS A 91 -8.18 -6.67 -6.69
N PRO A 92 -7.64 -7.87 -6.95
CA PRO A 92 -6.20 -8.14 -6.76
C PRO A 92 -5.27 -7.29 -7.62
N GLN A 93 -5.75 -6.80 -8.77
CA GLN A 93 -4.99 -5.93 -9.66
C GLN A 93 -4.91 -4.49 -9.13
N VAL A 94 -5.82 -4.08 -8.25
CA VAL A 94 -5.77 -2.77 -7.58
C VAL A 94 -4.83 -2.90 -6.38
N GLN A 95 -3.62 -2.39 -6.55
CA GLN A 95 -2.58 -2.45 -5.51
C GLN A 95 -2.83 -1.44 -4.39
N GLN A 96 -3.37 -0.26 -4.72
CA GLN A 96 -3.59 0.82 -3.74
C GLN A 96 -4.90 1.54 -4.04
N VAL A 97 -5.61 1.89 -2.98
CA VAL A 97 -6.86 2.66 -3.02
C VAL A 97 -6.72 3.81 -2.03
N TYR A 98 -6.84 5.04 -2.52
CA TYR A 98 -6.85 6.23 -1.69
C TYR A 98 -8.18 6.94 -1.83
N TYR A 99 -8.86 7.19 -0.71
CA TYR A 99 -9.93 8.17 -0.66
C TYR A 99 -9.28 9.56 -0.52
N VAL A 100 -9.57 10.48 -1.43
CA VAL A 100 -8.81 11.73 -1.58
C VAL A 100 -9.71 12.96 -1.53
N THR A 101 -9.14 14.08 -1.08
CA THR A 101 -9.78 15.39 -1.24
C THR A 101 -9.48 15.93 -2.64
N GLY A 102 -10.47 16.47 -3.34
CA GLY A 102 -10.28 17.13 -4.63
C GLY A 102 -11.48 16.95 -5.56
N ASP A 103 -11.24 17.00 -6.87
CA ASP A 103 -12.28 16.84 -7.90
C ASP A 103 -12.76 15.39 -8.09
N PHE A 104 -12.07 14.43 -7.45
CA PHE A 104 -12.28 13.00 -7.52
C PHE A 104 -12.30 12.40 -6.12
N ASP A 105 -13.02 11.30 -5.96
CA ASP A 105 -13.24 10.64 -4.67
C ASP A 105 -12.16 9.61 -4.38
N PHE A 106 -11.71 8.87 -5.40
CA PHE A 106 -10.67 7.85 -5.26
C PHE A 106 -9.52 8.02 -6.26
N MET A 107 -8.32 7.68 -5.79
CA MET A 107 -7.14 7.43 -6.62
C MET A 107 -6.72 5.98 -6.47
N LEU A 108 -6.62 5.27 -7.60
CA LEU A 108 -6.24 3.86 -7.65
C LEU A 108 -4.85 3.70 -8.27
N ILE A 109 -4.05 2.78 -7.73
CA ILE A 109 -2.84 2.27 -8.40
C ILE A 109 -3.12 0.83 -8.82
N VAL A 110 -3.06 0.55 -10.12
CA VAL A 110 -3.46 -0.73 -10.71
C VAL A 110 -2.28 -1.33 -11.48
N ASN A 111 -2.02 -2.63 -11.29
CA ASN A 111 -0.99 -3.36 -12.02
C ASN A 111 -1.60 -4.42 -12.94
N VAL A 112 -1.37 -4.26 -14.25
CA VAL A 112 -1.94 -5.14 -15.27
C VAL A 112 -0.86 -5.74 -16.18
N LYS A 113 -1.20 -6.88 -16.79
CA LYS A 113 -0.35 -7.59 -17.74
C LYS A 113 -0.34 -6.91 -19.12
N ASP A 114 -1.48 -6.34 -19.54
CA ASP A 114 -1.69 -5.68 -20.82
C ASP A 114 -2.93 -4.75 -20.75
N MET A 115 -3.19 -3.99 -21.81
CA MET A 115 -4.36 -3.11 -21.90
C MET A 115 -5.69 -3.86 -22.05
N THR A 116 -5.67 -5.13 -22.45
CA THR A 116 -6.86 -5.97 -22.54
C THR A 116 -7.37 -6.33 -21.15
N GLU A 117 -6.48 -6.73 -20.23
CA GLU A 117 -6.83 -6.93 -18.81
C GLU A 117 -7.37 -5.62 -18.21
N TYR A 118 -6.76 -4.48 -18.54
CA TYR A 118 -7.28 -3.19 -18.06
C TYR A 118 -8.68 -2.89 -18.57
N GLU A 119 -8.97 -3.10 -19.86
CA GLU A 119 -10.31 -2.90 -20.41
C GLU A 119 -11.34 -3.78 -19.67
N GLN A 120 -11.02 -5.04 -19.41
CA GLN A 120 -11.88 -5.95 -18.65
C GLN A 120 -12.13 -5.43 -17.23
N LEU A 121 -11.07 -5.00 -16.53
CA LEU A 121 -11.18 -4.42 -15.19
C LEU A 121 -12.04 -3.15 -15.20
N THR A 122 -11.93 -2.28 -16.20
CA THR A 122 -12.78 -1.07 -16.25
C THR A 122 -14.26 -1.45 -16.34
N ARG A 123 -14.62 -2.48 -17.10
CA ARG A 123 -15.99 -2.99 -17.19
C ARG A 123 -16.48 -3.47 -15.82
N GLU A 124 -15.71 -4.32 -15.16
CA GLU A 124 -16.05 -4.92 -13.87
C GLU A 124 -16.10 -3.91 -12.72
N LEU A 125 -15.11 -3.01 -12.66
CA LEU A 125 -14.92 -2.07 -11.57
C LEU A 125 -15.70 -0.78 -11.75
N PHE A 126 -15.92 -0.32 -12.99
CA PHE A 126 -16.46 1.02 -13.21
C PHE A 126 -17.85 1.05 -13.85
N PHE A 127 -18.18 0.07 -14.70
CA PHE A 127 -19.46 0.09 -15.42
C PHE A 127 -20.55 -0.80 -14.80
N VAL A 128 -20.20 -1.80 -13.98
CA VAL A 128 -21.16 -2.77 -13.43
C VAL A 128 -22.01 -2.22 -12.28
N SER A 129 -21.50 -1.30 -11.44
CA SER A 129 -22.33 -0.68 -10.38
C SER A 129 -22.36 0.85 -10.49
N GLY A 130 -23.58 1.37 -10.65
CA GLY A 130 -23.90 2.69 -11.19
C GLY A 130 -23.65 3.88 -10.27
N ASN A 131 -22.64 3.83 -9.40
CA ASN A 131 -22.23 4.99 -8.60
C ASN A 131 -20.94 5.64 -9.10
N ILE A 132 -20.41 5.24 -10.26
CA ILE A 132 -19.25 5.90 -10.87
C ILE A 132 -19.71 6.82 -11.98
N LYS A 133 -19.44 8.11 -11.81
CA LYS A 133 -19.80 9.18 -12.73
C LYS A 133 -18.78 9.34 -13.86
N ALA A 134 -17.50 9.29 -13.51
CA ALA A 134 -16.40 9.43 -14.45
C ALA A 134 -15.13 8.83 -13.88
N PHE A 135 -14.20 8.46 -14.75
CA PHE A 135 -12.85 8.11 -14.35
C PHE A 135 -11.85 8.62 -15.40
N LYS A 136 -10.61 8.87 -14.96
CA LYS A 136 -9.51 9.22 -15.85
C LYS A 136 -8.31 8.34 -15.56
N THR A 137 -7.69 7.87 -16.63
CA THR A 137 -6.59 6.91 -16.61
C THR A 137 -5.29 7.56 -17.01
N TYR A 138 -4.23 7.30 -16.23
CA TYR A 138 -2.86 7.66 -16.56
C TYR A 138 -2.00 6.40 -16.56
N VAL A 139 -1.40 6.07 -17.70
CA VAL A 139 -0.46 4.96 -17.78
C VAL A 139 0.92 5.48 -17.40
N ALA A 140 1.53 4.88 -16.38
CA ALA A 140 2.88 5.24 -15.97
C ALA A 140 3.88 4.83 -17.05
N MET A 141 4.60 5.80 -17.61
CA MET A 141 5.71 5.53 -18.54
C MET A 141 6.90 4.87 -17.84
N GLN A 142 7.13 5.24 -16.56
CA GLN A 142 8.19 4.70 -15.74
C GLN A 142 7.82 4.82 -14.25
N ARG A 143 8.22 3.82 -13.46
CA ARG A 143 8.19 3.86 -11.99
C ARG A 143 9.55 4.30 -11.44
N SER A 144 9.84 5.60 -11.47
CA SER A 144 11.16 6.13 -11.07
C SER A 144 11.49 5.93 -9.58
N LYS A 145 10.47 5.93 -8.71
CA LYS A 145 10.60 5.62 -7.29
C LYS A 145 9.30 5.01 -6.77
N VAL A 146 9.39 3.81 -6.17
CA VAL A 146 8.30 3.16 -5.44
C VAL A 146 8.90 2.56 -4.18
N SER A 147 8.38 2.96 -3.02
CA SER A 147 8.86 2.51 -1.71
C SER A 147 7.70 2.50 -0.72
N LEU A 148 7.75 1.56 0.23
CA LEU A 148 6.83 1.49 1.38
C LEU A 148 7.43 2.15 2.64
N THR A 149 8.67 2.65 2.56
CA THR A 149 9.37 3.24 3.70
C THR A 149 8.72 4.56 4.10
N VAL A 150 8.29 4.64 5.36
CA VAL A 150 7.79 5.87 5.98
C VAL A 150 8.97 6.61 6.62
N PRO A 151 9.10 7.93 6.39
CA PRO A 151 10.06 8.77 7.11
C PRO A 151 9.79 8.74 8.61
N LEU A 152 10.83 8.52 9.42
CA LEU A 152 10.73 8.52 10.87
C LEU A 152 11.61 9.63 11.44
N GLU A 153 11.01 10.59 12.13
CA GLU A 153 11.71 11.64 12.88
C GLU A 153 12.19 11.10 14.25
N LEU A 154 13.18 11.77 14.85
CA LEU A 154 13.71 11.44 16.18
C LEU A 154 12.89 12.09 17.29
#